data_AF-A0A3N5ERB3-F1
#
_entry.id   AF-A0A3N5ERB3-F1
#
_cell.length_a   1.000
_cell.length_b   1.000
_cell.length_c   1.000
_cell.angle_alpha   90.00
_cell.angle_beta   90.00
_cell.angle_gamma   90.00
#
_symmetry.space_group_name_H-M   'P 1'
#
loop_
_entity.id
_entity.type
_entity.pdbx_description
1 polymer ?
#
loop_
_entity_poly.entity_id
_entity_poly.type
_entity_poly.pdbx_seq_one_letter_code
_entity_poly.pdbx_strand_id
1 'polypeptide(L)'
;MVAEKLTCTLHIVDLALLLLSLLKIVLKNKQTLLLNLARLGRWGLALIFLYAGIPKLISWYEFAEVVNSYALVPESLAIPTAITIALLEVVAAVALIFDRREGVLIVACLMVLFIGVLSYAIWLGLDIDCGCFGPEDPEHRAFSGIRTALKRDFLLCIPVLYLIWYRRQSNMNNNVEEN
;
A
#
# COMPACT_ATOMS: atom_id res chain seq x y z
N MET A 1 -39.75 44.34 -30.09
CA MET A 1 -39.61 42.88 -30.29
C MET A 1 -38.16 42.36 -30.23
N VAL A 2 -37.11 43.19 -30.40
CA VAL A 2 -35.70 42.74 -30.32
C VAL A 2 -35.16 42.69 -28.88
N ALA A 3 -35.59 43.60 -28.00
CA ALA A 3 -35.10 43.70 -26.62
C ALA A 3 -35.46 42.48 -25.75
N GLU A 4 -36.66 41.90 -25.92
CA GLU A 4 -37.14 40.78 -25.10
C GLU A 4 -36.41 39.45 -25.39
N LYS A 5 -35.99 39.24 -26.64
CA LYS A 5 -35.12 38.11 -26.99
C LYS A 5 -33.72 38.28 -26.40
N LEU A 6 -33.18 39.50 -26.37
CA LEU A 6 -31.82 39.76 -25.89
C LEU A 6 -31.66 39.45 -24.38
N THR A 7 -32.65 39.83 -23.55
CA THR A 7 -32.64 39.56 -22.11
C THR A 7 -32.72 38.07 -21.77
N CYS A 8 -33.45 37.30 -22.58
CA CYS A 8 -33.59 35.85 -22.41
C CYS A 8 -32.26 35.13 -22.74
N THR A 9 -31.58 35.54 -23.81
CA THR A 9 -30.26 34.98 -24.15
C THR A 9 -29.19 35.30 -23.10
N LEU A 10 -29.21 36.50 -22.52
CA LEU A 10 -28.24 36.91 -21.49
C LEU A 10 -28.36 36.06 -20.21
N HIS A 11 -29.58 35.84 -19.73
CA HIS A 11 -29.85 35.00 -18.55
C HIS A 11 -29.47 33.52 -18.74
N ILE A 12 -29.62 32.99 -19.95
CA ILE A 12 -29.26 31.59 -20.25
C ILE A 12 -27.73 31.40 -20.21
N VAL A 13 -26.97 32.38 -20.71
CA VAL A 13 -25.50 32.34 -20.72
C VAL A 13 -24.94 32.45 -19.30
N ASP A 14 -25.50 33.34 -18.48
CA ASP A 14 -25.11 33.49 -17.07
C ASP A 14 -25.42 32.24 -16.23
N LEU A 15 -26.59 31.62 -16.44
CA LEU A 15 -26.97 30.38 -15.76
C LEU A 15 -26.05 29.21 -16.16
N ALA A 16 -25.68 29.12 -17.45
CA ALA A 16 -24.74 28.11 -17.94
C ALA A 16 -23.31 28.32 -17.38
N LEU A 17 -22.85 29.57 -17.27
CA LEU A 17 -21.55 29.93 -16.66
C LEU A 17 -21.52 29.60 -15.17
N LEU A 18 -22.61 29.87 -14.44
CA LEU A 18 -22.78 29.48 -13.04
C LEU A 18 -22.76 27.96 -12.87
N LEU A 19 -23.48 27.22 -13.72
CA LEU A 19 -23.54 25.76 -13.67
C LEU A 19 -22.17 25.11 -13.96
N LEU A 20 -21.43 25.62 -14.96
CA LEU A 20 -20.07 25.18 -15.28
C LEU A 20 -19.07 25.50 -14.16
N SER A 21 -19.22 26.65 -13.50
CA SER A 21 -18.40 27.04 -12.35
C SER A 21 -18.65 26.12 -11.14
N LEU A 22 -19.92 25.82 -10.83
CA LEU A 22 -20.28 24.88 -9.76
C LEU A 22 -19.83 23.44 -10.08
N LEU A 23 -19.95 22.99 -11.33
CA LEU A 23 -19.44 21.69 -11.77
C LEU A 23 -17.93 21.58 -11.57
N LYS A 24 -17.17 22.62 -11.96
CA LYS A 24 -15.71 22.69 -11.73
C LYS A 24 -15.36 22.70 -10.24
N ILE A 25 -16.14 23.38 -9.39
CA ILE A 25 -15.93 23.40 -7.93
C ILE A 25 -16.13 22.00 -7.31
N VAL A 26 -17.20 21.30 -7.68
CA VAL A 26 -17.48 19.94 -7.19
C VAL A 26 -16.42 18.95 -7.67
N LEU A 27 -15.99 19.05 -8.94
CA LEU A 27 -14.93 18.19 -9.50
C LEU A 27 -13.56 18.48 -8.90
N LYS A 28 -13.20 19.76 -8.71
CA LYS A 28 -11.93 20.19 -8.08
C LYS A 28 -11.85 19.75 -6.63
N ASN A 29 -12.95 19.78 -5.89
CA ASN A 29 -13.00 19.27 -4.52
C ASN A 29 -12.75 17.76 -4.47
N LYS A 30 -13.37 16.99 -5.37
CA LYS A 30 -13.17 15.54 -5.45
C LYS A 30 -11.72 15.17 -5.83
N GLN A 31 -11.12 15.84 -6.82
CA GLN A 31 -9.72 15.61 -7.21
C GLN A 31 -8.71 15.96 -6.10
N THR A 32 -8.91 17.08 -5.40
CA THR A 32 -8.03 17.51 -4.31
C THR A 32 -8.11 16.53 -3.13
N LEU A 33 -9.31 16.03 -2.81
CA LEU A 33 -9.50 14.99 -1.80
C LEU A 33 -8.81 13.68 -2.18
N LEU A 34 -8.96 13.21 -3.43
CA LEU A 34 -8.30 11.98 -3.89
C LEU A 34 -6.77 12.10 -3.82
N LEU A 35 -6.21 13.26 -4.19
CA LEU A 35 -4.77 13.52 -4.18
C LEU A 35 -4.21 13.59 -2.75
N ASN A 36 -4.96 14.17 -1.81
CA ASN A 36 -4.59 14.20 -0.40
C ASN A 36 -4.68 12.81 0.24
N LEU A 37 -5.70 12.02 -0.11
CA LEU A 37 -5.86 10.65 0.37
C LEU A 37 -4.72 9.74 -0.14
N ALA A 38 -4.34 9.89 -1.41
CA ALA A 38 -3.20 9.19 -1.99
C ALA A 38 -1.90 9.57 -1.26
N ARG A 39 -1.65 10.87 -1.04
CA ARG A 39 -0.48 11.32 -0.28
C ARG A 39 -0.45 10.74 1.13
N LEU A 40 -1.55 10.81 1.87
CA LEU A 40 -1.66 10.24 3.22
C LEU A 40 -1.43 8.73 3.24
N GLY A 41 -2.06 7.99 2.32
CA GLY A 41 -1.88 6.55 2.18
C GLY A 41 -0.42 6.19 1.90
N ARG A 42 0.25 6.94 1.02
CA ARG A 42 1.67 6.75 0.69
C ARG A 42 2.58 6.96 1.91
N TRP A 43 2.39 8.05 2.65
CA TRP A 43 3.16 8.33 3.86
C TRP A 43 2.90 7.28 4.94
N GLY A 44 1.65 6.85 5.12
CA GLY A 44 1.29 5.78 6.06
C GLY A 44 1.97 4.45 5.70
N LEU A 45 1.90 4.04 4.43
CA LEU A 45 2.56 2.83 3.93
C LEU A 45 4.08 2.88 4.14
N ALA A 46 4.71 4.02 3.81
CA ALA A 46 6.15 4.19 4.01
C ALA A 46 6.54 4.04 5.49
N LEU A 47 5.80 4.69 6.40
CA LEU A 47 6.08 4.59 7.84
C LEU A 47 5.90 3.18 8.38
N ILE A 48 4.86 2.46 7.93
CA ILE A 48 4.59 1.09 8.38
C ILE A 48 5.68 0.13 7.90
N PHE A 49 6.05 0.19 6.63
CA PHE A 49 7.14 -0.64 6.09
C PHE A 49 8.49 -0.30 6.71
N LEU A 50 8.76 0.97 7.01
CA LEU A 50 9.99 1.39 7.68
C LEU A 50 10.02 0.89 9.13
N TYR A 51 8.91 1.05 9.86
CA TYR A 51 8.77 0.57 11.24
C TYR A 51 8.88 -0.96 11.34
N ALA A 52 8.36 -1.69 10.34
CA ALA A 52 8.46 -3.15 10.29
C ALA A 52 9.84 -3.65 9.81
N GLY A 53 10.47 -2.96 8.85
CA GLY A 53 11.71 -3.38 8.22
C GLY A 53 12.98 -3.06 9.02
N ILE A 54 13.03 -1.92 9.72
CA ILE A 54 14.22 -1.53 10.51
C ILE A 54 14.57 -2.58 11.57
N PRO A 55 13.63 -3.06 12.42
CA PRO A 55 13.95 -4.09 13.41
C PRO A 55 14.46 -5.38 12.77
N LYS A 56 13.86 -5.84 11.67
CA LYS A 56 14.29 -7.05 10.94
C LYS A 56 15.70 -6.91 10.36
N LEU A 57 16.08 -5.69 9.97
CA LEU A 57 17.42 -5.39 9.48
C LEU A 57 18.44 -5.28 10.62
N ILE A 58 18.04 -4.93 11.83
CA ILE A 58 18.94 -4.86 12.99
C ILE A 58 19.16 -6.26 13.57
N SER A 59 18.10 -7.05 13.74
CA SER A 59 18.15 -8.44 14.22
C SER A 59 18.03 -9.45 13.07
N TRP A 60 18.89 -9.32 12.06
CA TRP A 60 18.87 -10.22 10.88
C TRP A 60 19.01 -11.70 11.25
N TYR A 61 19.68 -12.02 12.36
CA TYR A 61 19.86 -13.39 12.83
C TYR A 61 18.53 -13.98 13.34
N GLU A 62 17.82 -13.26 14.20
CA GLU A 62 16.50 -13.68 14.69
C GLU A 62 15.49 -13.78 13.54
N PHE A 63 15.53 -12.82 12.60
CA PHE A 63 14.65 -12.88 11.43
C PHE A 63 14.99 -14.05 10.50
N ALA A 64 16.27 -14.42 10.37
CA ALA A 64 16.68 -15.60 9.59
C ALA A 64 16.20 -16.91 10.21
N GLU A 65 16.18 -17.01 11.54
CA GLU A 65 15.61 -18.16 12.25
C GLU A 65 14.11 -18.30 11.98
N VAL A 66 13.38 -17.17 11.99
CA VAL A 66 11.96 -17.11 11.60
C VAL A 66 11.76 -17.47 10.12
N VAL A 67 12.66 -17.07 9.22
CA VAL A 67 12.58 -17.47 7.80
C VAL A 67 12.83 -18.98 7.64
N ASN A 68 13.78 -19.52 8.41
CA ASN A 68 14.13 -20.93 8.39
C ASN A 68 13.00 -21.82 8.93
N SER A 69 12.27 -21.37 9.95
CA SER A 69 11.15 -22.13 10.54
C SER A 69 9.95 -22.28 9.59
N TYR A 70 9.81 -21.42 8.57
CA TYR A 70 8.84 -21.64 7.48
C TYR A 70 9.26 -22.75 6.51
N ALA A 71 10.48 -23.27 6.60
CA ALA A 71 11.03 -24.32 5.73
C ALA A 71 10.90 -24.04 4.21
N LEU A 72 10.85 -22.75 3.83
CA LEU A 72 10.69 -22.31 2.43
C LEU A 72 12.00 -22.31 1.65
N VAL A 73 13.12 -22.15 2.35
CA VAL A 73 14.47 -22.05 1.78
C VAL A 73 15.40 -22.97 2.58
N PRO A 74 16.47 -23.50 1.96
CA PRO A 74 17.47 -24.26 2.70
C PRO A 74 18.18 -23.37 3.72
N GLU A 75 18.66 -23.96 4.81
CA GLU A 75 19.29 -23.26 5.94
C GLU A 75 20.42 -22.30 5.50
N SER A 76 21.24 -22.71 4.52
CA SER A 76 22.32 -21.88 3.96
C SER A 76 21.81 -20.60 3.27
N LEU A 77 20.56 -20.58 2.81
CA LEU A 77 19.92 -19.44 2.15
C LEU A 77 18.99 -18.65 3.09
N ALA A 78 18.75 -19.10 4.33
CA ALA A 78 17.87 -18.40 5.26
C ALA A 78 18.38 -16.98 5.58
N ILE A 79 19.66 -16.85 5.92
CA ILE A 79 20.31 -15.56 6.22
C ILE A 79 20.28 -14.59 5.02
N PRO A 80 20.76 -14.96 3.81
CA PRO A 80 20.73 -14.02 2.68
C PRO A 80 19.29 -13.65 2.28
N THR A 81 18.33 -14.57 2.41
CA THR A 81 16.91 -14.28 2.14
C THR A 81 16.35 -13.29 3.14
N ALA A 82 16.61 -13.49 4.44
CA ALA A 82 16.16 -12.59 5.51
C ALA A 82 16.71 -11.16 5.33
N ILE A 83 18.01 -11.03 5.05
CA ILE A 83 18.64 -9.74 4.79
C ILE A 83 18.04 -9.08 3.53
N THR A 84 17.87 -9.85 2.45
CA THR A 84 17.32 -9.33 1.18
C THR A 84 15.89 -8.82 1.37
N ILE A 85 15.04 -9.57 2.08
CA ILE A 85 13.66 -9.18 2.36
C ILE A 85 13.63 -7.91 3.22
N ALA A 86 14.38 -7.87 4.33
CA ALA A 86 14.44 -6.70 5.20
C ALA A 86 14.96 -5.45 4.46
N LEU A 87 15.96 -5.62 3.61
CA LEU A 87 16.50 -4.54 2.78
C LEU A 87 15.49 -4.06 1.74
N LEU A 88 14.75 -4.97 1.09
CA LEU A 88 13.68 -4.60 0.16
C LEU A 88 12.57 -3.82 0.85
N GLU A 89 12.17 -4.17 2.09
CA GLU A 89 11.18 -3.41 2.85
C GLU A 89 11.61 -1.97 3.09
N VAL A 90 12.85 -1.77 3.55
CA VAL A 90 13.40 -0.44 3.81
C VAL A 90 13.56 0.36 2.51
N VAL A 91 14.11 -0.26 1.46
CA VAL A 91 14.26 0.39 0.15
C VAL A 91 12.89 0.78 -0.42
N ALA A 92 11.87 -0.08 -0.30
CA ALA A 92 10.52 0.22 -0.76
C ALA A 92 9.89 1.38 0.03
N ALA A 93 10.07 1.41 1.36
CA ALA A 93 9.61 2.51 2.20
C ALA A 93 10.28 3.84 1.81
N VAL A 94 11.60 3.84 1.61
CA VAL A 94 12.34 5.03 1.17
C VAL A 94 11.90 5.48 -0.22
N ALA A 95 11.72 4.55 -1.16
CA ALA A 95 11.22 4.84 -2.50
C ALA A 95 9.81 5.47 -2.46
N LEU A 96 8.93 5.01 -1.56
CA LEU A 96 7.63 5.62 -1.33
C LEU A 96 7.73 7.05 -0.79
N ILE A 97 8.70 7.37 0.08
CA ILE A 97 8.94 8.74 0.55
C ILE A 97 9.29 9.67 -0.62
N PHE A 98 10.15 9.20 -1.54
CA PHE A 98 10.58 9.94 -2.74
C PHE A 98 9.59 9.93 -3.91
N ASP A 99 8.37 9.44 -3.71
CA ASP A 99 7.31 9.35 -4.73
C ASP A 99 7.64 8.51 -5.96
N ARG A 100 8.53 7.53 -5.80
CA ARG A 100 8.96 6.68 -6.91
C ARG A 100 7.87 5.69 -7.33
N ARG A 101 7.76 5.43 -8.63
CA ARG A 101 6.79 4.47 -9.22
C ARG A 101 7.10 3.04 -8.81
N GLU A 102 8.38 2.78 -8.75
CA GLU A 102 9.02 1.53 -8.40
C GLU A 102 8.70 1.15 -6.94
N GLY A 103 8.65 2.11 -6.01
CA GLY A 103 8.37 1.85 -4.60
C GLY A 103 6.99 1.23 -4.35
N VAL A 104 5.96 1.68 -5.08
CA VAL A 104 4.60 1.13 -4.96
C VAL A 104 4.55 -0.32 -5.46
N LEU A 105 5.28 -0.63 -6.54
CA LEU A 105 5.36 -1.99 -7.08
C LEU A 105 6.10 -2.93 -6.14
N ILE A 106 7.23 -2.51 -5.58
CA ILE A 106 7.99 -3.32 -4.62
C ILE A 106 7.15 -3.61 -3.38
N VAL A 107 6.48 -2.60 -2.82
CA VAL A 107 5.55 -2.79 -1.69
C VAL A 107 4.43 -3.77 -2.02
N ALA A 108 3.82 -3.65 -3.21
CA ALA A 108 2.78 -4.59 -3.64
C ALA A 108 3.30 -6.02 -3.74
N CYS A 109 4.48 -6.23 -4.33
CA CYS A 109 5.12 -7.54 -4.43
C CYS A 109 5.46 -8.13 -3.06
N LEU A 110 6.05 -7.33 -2.17
CA LEU A 110 6.38 -7.77 -0.80
C LEU A 110 5.12 -8.15 -0.02
N MET A 111 4.04 -7.39 -0.16
CA MET A 111 2.78 -7.68 0.52
C MET A 111 2.14 -8.99 0.04
N VAL A 112 2.15 -9.24 -1.27
CA VAL A 112 1.70 -10.53 -1.82
C VAL A 112 2.58 -11.68 -1.31
N LEU A 113 3.89 -11.47 -1.25
CA LEU A 113 4.84 -12.45 -0.70
C LEU A 113 4.52 -12.75 0.77
N PHE A 114 4.36 -11.74 1.63
CA PHE A 114 4.06 -11.95 3.05
C PHE A 114 2.70 -12.61 3.27
N ILE A 115 1.67 -12.19 2.55
CA ILE A 115 0.36 -12.85 2.61
C ILE A 115 0.49 -14.33 2.21
N GLY A 116 1.25 -14.64 1.16
CA GLY A 116 1.49 -16.00 0.70
C GLY A 116 2.22 -16.84 1.75
N VAL A 117 3.31 -16.32 2.31
CA VAL A 117 4.12 -16.99 3.34
C VAL A 117 3.31 -17.23 4.62
N LEU A 118 2.59 -16.22 5.11
CA LEU A 118 1.74 -16.35 6.30
C LEU A 118 0.58 -17.31 6.07
N SER A 119 -0.05 -17.27 4.90
CA SER A 119 -1.12 -18.22 4.55
C SER A 119 -0.61 -19.66 4.49
N TYR A 120 0.59 -19.86 3.92
CA TYR A 120 1.26 -21.16 3.89
C TYR A 120 1.58 -21.67 5.29
N ALA A 121 2.07 -20.79 6.18
CA ALA A 121 2.35 -21.13 7.57
C ALA A 121 1.11 -21.59 8.34
N ILE A 122 -0.03 -20.91 8.14
CA ILE A 122 -1.33 -21.32 8.72
C ILE A 122 -1.73 -22.70 8.18
N TRP A 123 -1.53 -22.95 6.90
CA TRP A 123 -1.86 -24.23 6.28
C TRP A 123 -1.00 -25.39 6.80
N LEU A 124 0.27 -25.13 7.11
CA LEU A 124 1.17 -26.10 7.76
C LEU A 124 0.81 -26.39 9.22
N GLY A 125 -0.12 -25.63 9.82
CA GLY A 125 -0.49 -25.79 11.21
C GLY A 125 0.54 -25.23 12.20
N LEU A 126 1.42 -24.31 11.77
CA LEU A 126 2.28 -23.51 12.68
C LEU A 126 1.47 -22.49 13.52
N ASP A 127 0.14 -22.68 13.63
CA ASP A 127 -0.77 -21.79 14.34
C ASP A 127 -0.59 -21.99 15.87
N ILE A 128 -0.26 -20.92 16.59
CA ILE A 128 0.05 -20.94 18.04
C ILE A 128 -1.14 -21.33 18.92
N ASP A 129 -2.34 -21.34 18.37
CA ASP A 129 -3.53 -21.77 19.12
C ASP A 129 -3.49 -23.26 19.50
N CYS A 130 -2.53 -24.05 18.99
CA CYS A 130 -2.36 -25.47 19.31
C CYS A 130 -1.65 -25.74 20.66
N GLY A 131 -1.15 -24.71 21.38
CA GLY A 131 -0.57 -24.87 22.72
C GLY A 131 0.76 -25.63 22.80
N CYS A 132 1.45 -25.83 21.67
CA CYS A 132 2.63 -26.69 21.56
C CYS A 132 3.95 -25.99 21.97
N PHE A 133 3.99 -24.65 22.02
CA PHE A 133 5.18 -23.86 22.35
C PHE A 133 4.89 -22.97 23.56
N GLY A 134 5.79 -23.00 24.55
CA GLY A 134 5.64 -22.25 25.78
C GLY A 134 5.77 -20.75 25.55
N PRO A 135 5.20 -19.90 26.43
CA PRO A 135 5.27 -18.43 26.30
C PRO A 135 6.71 -17.86 26.38
N GLU A 136 7.69 -18.69 26.74
CA GLU A 136 9.11 -18.31 26.86
C GLU A 136 9.94 -18.66 25.61
N ASP A 137 9.38 -19.41 24.66
CA ASP A 137 10.12 -19.80 23.45
C ASP A 137 10.21 -18.63 22.46
N PRO A 138 11.38 -18.36 21.85
CA PRO A 138 11.55 -17.29 20.86
C PRO A 138 10.60 -17.46 19.66
N GLU A 139 10.26 -18.70 19.32
CA GLU A 139 9.27 -19.05 18.30
C GLU A 139 7.87 -18.55 18.66
N HIS A 140 7.45 -18.64 19.93
CA HIS A 140 6.15 -18.16 20.39
C HIS A 140 6.00 -16.65 20.16
N ARG A 141 7.07 -15.84 20.36
CA ARG A 141 7.05 -14.39 20.10
C ARG A 141 7.06 -14.05 18.62
N ALA A 142 7.76 -14.83 17.79
CA ALA A 142 7.81 -14.62 16.35
C ALA A 142 6.45 -14.89 15.68
N PHE A 143 5.73 -15.90 16.18
CA PHE A 143 4.47 -16.33 15.60
C PHE A 143 3.24 -15.73 16.29
N SER A 144 3.36 -15.17 17.52
CA SER A 144 2.23 -14.62 18.30
C SER A 144 1.57 -13.48 17.54
N GLY A 145 0.51 -13.81 16.80
CA GLY A 145 -0.19 -12.87 15.95
C GLY A 145 -0.03 -13.07 14.45
N ILE A 146 0.33 -14.26 13.93
CA ILE A 146 0.25 -14.56 12.48
C ILE A 146 -1.12 -14.11 11.90
N ARG A 147 -2.24 -14.46 12.55
CA ARG A 147 -3.58 -14.03 12.09
C ARG A 147 -3.77 -12.52 12.12
N THR A 148 -3.19 -11.84 13.12
CA THR A 148 -3.25 -10.37 13.24
C THR A 148 -2.37 -9.70 12.18
N ALA A 149 -1.19 -10.27 11.89
CA ALA A 149 -0.30 -9.84 10.82
C ALA A 149 -0.98 -10.02 9.45
N LEU A 150 -1.59 -11.17 9.19
CA LEU A 150 -2.33 -11.43 7.97
C LEU A 150 -3.48 -10.42 7.79
N LYS A 151 -4.28 -10.17 8.83
CA LYS A 151 -5.35 -9.16 8.80
C LYS A 151 -4.81 -7.76 8.51
N ARG A 152 -3.68 -7.39 9.12
CA ARG A 152 -3.00 -6.12 8.87
C ARG A 152 -2.54 -6.03 7.41
N ASP A 153 -1.95 -7.08 6.86
CA ASP A 153 -1.47 -7.10 5.48
C ASP A 153 -2.64 -6.97 4.48
N PHE A 154 -3.76 -7.65 4.73
CA PHE A 154 -5.00 -7.46 3.97
C PHE A 154 -5.54 -6.02 4.08
N LEU A 155 -5.47 -5.40 5.26
CA LEU A 155 -5.87 -4.01 5.44
C LEU A 155 -4.96 -3.06 4.66
N LEU A 156 -3.65 -3.36 4.60
CA LEU A 156 -2.65 -2.59 3.85
C LEU A 156 -2.80 -2.76 2.33
N CYS A 157 -3.46 -3.81 1.84
CA CYS A 157 -3.83 -3.92 0.43
C CYS A 157 -4.69 -2.75 -0.07
N ILE A 158 -5.58 -2.23 0.78
CA ILE A 158 -6.52 -1.16 0.41
C ILE A 158 -5.78 0.12 -0.07
N PRO A 159 -4.89 0.74 0.73
CA PRO A 159 -4.18 1.93 0.30
C PRO A 159 -3.21 1.67 -0.87
N VAL A 160 -2.63 0.47 -0.98
CA VAL A 160 -1.75 0.11 -2.11
C VAL A 160 -2.53 0.04 -3.41
N LEU A 161 -3.66 -0.67 -3.42
CA LEU A 161 -4.53 -0.78 -4.59
C LEU A 161 -5.07 0.59 -4.99
N TYR A 162 -5.45 1.41 -4.02
CA TYR A 162 -5.88 2.79 -4.26
C TYR A 162 -4.79 3.63 -4.93
N LEU A 163 -3.54 3.54 -4.47
CA LEU A 163 -2.41 4.24 -5.08
C LEU A 163 -2.13 3.78 -6.51
N ILE A 164 -2.14 2.48 -6.76
CA ILE A 164 -1.95 1.91 -8.11
C ILE A 164 -3.07 2.38 -9.05
N TRP A 165 -4.32 2.32 -8.60
CA TRP A 165 -5.48 2.74 -9.37
C TRP A 165 -5.47 4.25 -9.68
N TYR A 166 -5.12 5.08 -8.69
CA TYR A 166 -5.00 6.53 -8.87
C TYR A 166 -3.91 6.87 -9.88
N ARG A 167 -2.74 6.25 -9.76
CA ARG A 167 -1.61 6.48 -10.65
C ARG A 167 -1.88 6.01 -12.08
N ARG A 168 -2.62 4.90 -12.24
CA ARG A 168 -3.05 4.39 -13.55
C ARG A 168 -3.96 5.38 -14.28
N GLN A 169 -4.92 6.00 -13.58
CA GLN A 169 -5.79 7.01 -14.17
C GLN A 169 -5.04 8.27 -14.61
N SER A 170 -4.10 8.75 -13.80
CA SER A 170 -3.27 9.90 -14.18
C SER A 170 -2.48 9.62 -15.46
N ASN A 171 -1.94 8.40 -15.60
CA ASN A 171 -1.15 8.04 -16.77
C ASN A 171 -2.02 7.89 -18.04
N MET A 172 -3.28 7.44 -17.91
CA MET A 172 -4.20 7.35 -19.04
C MET A 172 -4.63 8.73 -19.56
N ASN A 173 -4.87 9.70 -18.68
CA ASN A 173 -5.26 11.05 -19.12
C ASN A 173 -4.15 11.74 -19.94
N ASN A 174 -2.89 11.58 -19.53
CA ASN A 174 -1.77 12.18 -20.25
C ASN A 174 -1.61 11.62 -21.68
N ASN A 175 -1.85 10.31 -21.88
CA ASN A 175 -1.74 9.67 -23.19
C ASN A 175 -2.86 10.08 -24.17
N VAL A 176 -4.00 10.55 -23.65
CA VAL A 176 -5.12 11.06 -24.46
C VAL A 176 -4.86 12.51 -24.91
N GLU A 177 -4.11 13.30 -24.14
CA GLU A 177 -3.72 14.66 -24.53
C GLU A 177 -2.56 14.68 -25.55
N GLU A 178 -1.78 13.59 -25.64
CA GLU A 178 -0.67 13.44 -26.58
C GLU A 178 -1.07 12.84 -27.95
N ASN A 179 -2.32 12.37 -28.12
CA ASN A 179 -2.87 11.87 -29.39
C ASN A 179 -3.94 12.80 -29.96
#